data_AF-A0A7S1BYB1-F1
#
_entry.id   AF-A0A7S1BYB1-F1
#
_cell.length_a   1.000
_cell.length_b   1.000
_cell.length_c   1.000
_cell.angle_alpha   90.00
_cell.angle_beta   90.00
_cell.angle_gamma   90.00
#
_symmetry.space_group_name_H-M   'P 1'
#
loop_
_entity.id
_entity.type
_entity.pdbx_description
1 polymer ?
#
loop_
_entity_poly.entity_id
_entity_poly.type
_entity_poly.pdbx_seq_one_letter_code
_entity_poly.pdbx_strand_id
1 'polypeptide(L)'
;VRYETERGKSISFLDKIFKSMNMVGRQTRFNQIYKRRPYSESGSPPGVPKMLADEDTNLGYPTPSHKKASLCVRVGIASCLLASIYVFQSLTNWNRIETFTPWTKAVSGDENPNEVSLGNDIKELIETQQPSCKVDHAALSRAKTEAASLKKLTPLDREYFTIRMNTWKRNAQLLASIDHHAMCEGVLQIQIIWSDPDAEPPSEVINHKSGKVVVERHAVNSLNERFNMILEPPTLGILSLDDDLLRPCDALDSGFFRWKRNPNRMVGFDARSHVEDEEGWKYGSMSTTKKANTYSLILTRAAFVHSDYLKIYMDHLPRNIFNYVAINFNCEDIAMSLLVSALTGGRVPLLADLWALRSQIKVSHENAISSKKGHMSSRSNCVECFTRVLDLRSKEGHIQLSPLLESKKQIFRVGEKSGNSNDFDAAEATIIKRESDLIARLKEWVKMDKSEFRKHWNEMLGEVRSVLESHDLHVD
;
A
#
# COMPACT_ATOMS: atom_id res chain seq x y z
N VAL A 1 1.52 -32.71 30.64
CA VAL A 1 2.52 -32.99 31.68
C VAL A 1 2.19 -32.11 32.88
N ARG A 2 1.88 -32.70 34.05
CA ARG A 2 1.70 -31.95 35.31
C ARG A 2 3.07 -31.57 35.85
N TYR A 3 3.24 -30.33 36.27
CA TYR A 3 4.32 -29.93 37.16
C TYR A 3 3.69 -29.36 38.43
N GLU A 4 3.86 -30.09 39.53
CA GLU A 4 3.80 -29.53 40.88
C GLU A 4 5.15 -28.88 41.16
N THR A 5 5.13 -27.64 41.66
CA THR A 5 6.30 -27.03 42.29
C THR A 5 6.03 -26.88 43.77
N GLU A 6 6.97 -27.35 44.58
CA GLU A 6 7.01 -27.10 46.02
C GLU A 6 7.13 -25.59 46.26
N ARG A 7 6.31 -25.09 47.19
CA ARG A 7 6.04 -23.67 47.54
C ARG A 7 5.03 -22.99 46.62
N GLY A 8 3.77 -23.34 46.89
CA GLY A 8 2.59 -22.88 46.17
C GLY A 8 2.42 -21.36 46.08
N LYS A 9 2.21 -20.89 44.85
CA LYS A 9 1.27 -19.85 44.43
C LYS A 9 1.09 -19.98 42.91
N SER A 10 -0.08 -20.45 42.49
CA SER A 10 -0.47 -20.51 41.07
C SER A 10 -0.99 -19.14 40.64
N ILE A 11 -0.37 -18.53 39.64
CA ILE A 11 -0.95 -17.43 38.85
C ILE A 11 -0.98 -17.95 37.41
N SER A 12 -2.17 -17.98 36.81
CA SER A 12 -2.34 -18.51 35.46
C SER A 12 -1.76 -17.55 34.42
N PHE A 13 -1.11 -18.09 33.40
CA PHE A 13 -0.58 -17.35 32.24
C PHE A 13 -1.68 -16.54 31.51
N LEU A 14 -2.95 -16.90 31.69
CA LEU A 14 -4.10 -16.20 31.15
C LEU A 14 -4.36 -14.83 31.82
N ASP A 15 -3.97 -14.65 33.09
CA ASP A 15 -4.17 -13.38 33.81
C ASP A 15 -3.22 -12.26 33.32
N LYS A 16 -2.08 -12.61 32.72
CA LYS A 16 -1.18 -11.64 32.05
C LYS A 16 -1.70 -11.22 30.68
N ILE A 17 -2.37 -12.13 29.96
CA ILE A 17 -2.99 -11.84 28.65
C ILE A 17 -4.25 -10.98 28.85
N PHE A 18 -5.04 -11.22 29.89
CA PHE A 18 -6.23 -10.39 30.18
C PHE A 18 -5.91 -8.96 30.63
N LYS A 19 -4.72 -8.71 31.20
CA LYS A 19 -4.27 -7.34 31.54
C LYS A 19 -3.73 -6.56 30.35
N SER A 20 -3.18 -7.22 29.31
CA SER A 20 -2.70 -6.53 28.11
C SER A 20 -3.83 -6.17 27.13
N MET A 21 -4.94 -6.93 27.14
CA MET A 21 -6.10 -6.64 26.28
C MET A 21 -7.05 -5.55 26.82
N ASN A 22 -6.81 -5.02 28.04
CA ASN A 22 -7.69 -4.05 28.70
C ASN A 22 -7.28 -2.58 28.56
N MET A 23 -6.44 -2.23 27.57
CA MET A 23 -6.09 -0.82 27.25
C MET A 23 -6.73 -0.24 25.99
N VAL A 24 -7.75 -0.89 25.41
CA VAL A 24 -8.57 -0.29 24.34
C VAL A 24 -10.04 -0.35 24.72
N GLY A 25 -10.52 0.73 25.33
CA GLY A 25 -11.90 0.89 25.76
C GLY A 25 -12.16 2.27 26.37
N ARG A 26 -11.90 3.35 25.62
CA ARG A 26 -12.32 4.71 25.99
C ARG A 26 -13.38 5.23 25.01
N GLN A 27 -14.64 4.99 25.37
CA GLN A 27 -15.83 5.80 25.05
C GLN A 27 -16.87 5.33 26.07
N THR A 28 -17.60 6.10 26.89
CA THR A 28 -17.85 7.54 27.07
C THR A 28 -18.63 7.61 28.41
N ARG A 29 -18.54 8.69 29.20
CA ARG A 29 -19.67 9.08 30.06
C ARG A 29 -19.71 10.59 30.29
N PHE A 30 -20.62 11.23 29.56
CA PHE A 30 -21.27 12.49 29.91
C PHE A 30 -22.49 12.18 30.80
N ASN A 31 -22.76 13.11 31.73
CA ASN A 31 -23.99 13.34 32.53
C ASN A 31 -24.35 12.42 33.71
N GLN A 32 -24.06 12.86 34.94
CA GLN A 32 -25.02 13.59 35.80
C GLN A 32 -24.45 13.77 37.22
N ILE A 33 -24.14 15.00 37.63
CA ILE A 33 -24.34 15.46 39.01
C ILE A 33 -24.94 16.88 38.94
N TYR A 34 -26.27 16.95 39.04
CA TYR A 34 -26.97 18.12 39.55
C TYR A 34 -27.45 17.76 40.97
N LYS A 35 -26.82 18.34 41.99
CA LYS A 35 -27.49 18.70 43.25
C LYS A 35 -27.09 20.13 43.61
N ARG A 36 -28.11 20.86 44.07
CA ARG A 36 -28.27 22.32 44.17
C ARG A 36 -27.38 22.98 45.26
N ARG A 37 -26.82 24.16 44.91
CA ARG A 37 -26.92 25.54 45.49
C ARG A 37 -26.95 25.74 47.03
N PRO A 38 -26.41 26.86 47.57
CA PRO A 38 -26.91 28.21 47.26
C PRO A 38 -25.85 29.33 47.06
N TYR A 39 -26.25 30.36 46.30
CA TYR A 39 -25.66 31.69 46.29
C TYR A 39 -26.79 32.70 46.47
N SER A 40 -26.58 33.64 47.38
CA SER A 40 -27.43 34.78 47.72
C SER A 40 -27.24 35.95 46.74
N GLU A 41 -28.36 36.63 46.44
CA GLU A 41 -28.61 38.10 46.33
C GLU A 41 -27.47 39.02 45.80
N SER A 42 -27.68 39.99 44.91
CA SER A 42 -28.81 40.90 44.70
C SER A 42 -28.61 41.69 43.39
N GLY A 43 -29.70 42.26 42.82
CA GLY A 43 -29.62 43.39 41.89
C GLY A 43 -30.42 43.26 40.58
N SER A 44 -31.62 43.83 40.54
CA SER A 44 -32.39 44.22 39.34
C SER A 44 -33.08 45.57 39.67
N PRO A 45 -33.86 46.26 38.81
CA PRO A 45 -34.09 46.26 37.34
C PRO A 45 -34.11 47.76 36.83
N PRO A 46 -34.91 48.27 35.85
CA PRO A 46 -35.84 47.66 34.86
C PRO A 46 -35.86 48.24 33.42
N GLY A 47 -36.56 47.51 32.53
CA GLY A 47 -37.12 48.03 31.28
C GLY A 47 -37.81 46.96 30.43
N VAL A 48 -39.13 46.83 30.56
CA VAL A 48 -40.07 45.95 29.80
C VAL A 48 -41.14 46.89 29.22
N PRO A 49 -41.74 46.66 28.02
CA PRO A 49 -42.98 45.86 27.93
C PRO A 49 -43.23 45.03 26.65
N LYS A 50 -43.76 43.80 26.88
CA LYS A 50 -44.95 43.12 26.26
C LYS A 50 -44.93 42.84 24.73
N MET A 51 -45.57 41.82 24.13
CA MET A 51 -46.84 41.10 24.35
C MET A 51 -46.89 39.97 23.27
N LEU A 52 -47.30 38.70 23.49
CA LEU A 52 -48.64 38.06 23.35
C LEU A 52 -48.36 36.53 23.23
N ALA A 53 -48.94 35.63 24.06
CA ALA A 53 -50.18 34.85 23.84
C ALA A 53 -50.03 33.83 22.67
N ASP A 54 -50.20 32.50 22.79
CA ASP A 54 -51.26 31.66 23.40
C ASP A 54 -50.68 30.26 23.75
N GLU A 55 -51.04 29.63 24.88
CA GLU A 55 -52.09 28.58 25.07
C GLU A 55 -51.97 27.37 24.10
N ASP A 56 -52.13 26.11 24.45
CA ASP A 56 -52.40 25.37 25.68
C ASP A 56 -52.21 23.87 25.33
N THR A 57 -51.80 23.03 26.29
CA THR A 57 -52.49 21.79 26.68
C THR A 57 -51.63 20.89 27.58
N ASN A 58 -52.23 20.60 28.72
CA ASN A 58 -51.78 19.89 29.90
C ASN A 58 -52.01 18.36 29.81
N LEU A 59 -51.55 17.67 30.86
CA LEU A 59 -51.92 16.34 31.39
C LEU A 59 -50.96 15.20 30.98
N GLY A 60 -50.36 14.42 31.87
CA GLY A 60 -50.48 14.29 33.32
C GLY A 60 -49.71 13.03 33.76
N TYR A 61 -48.99 13.09 34.88
CA TYR A 61 -48.41 11.93 35.55
C TYR A 61 -49.50 11.10 36.25
N PRO A 62 -49.28 9.79 36.44
CA PRO A 62 -49.01 9.34 37.81
C PRO A 62 -47.95 8.23 37.93
N THR A 63 -47.09 8.33 38.94
CA THR A 63 -46.49 7.20 39.67
C THR A 63 -47.34 6.93 40.93
N PRO A 64 -47.20 5.84 41.74
CA PRO A 64 -46.11 4.85 41.82
C PRO A 64 -46.55 3.38 42.08
N SER A 65 -45.62 2.41 42.04
CA SER A 65 -45.41 1.46 43.16
C SER A 65 -44.31 0.41 42.89
N HIS A 66 -43.45 0.26 43.89
CA HIS A 66 -42.43 -0.78 44.02
C HIS A 66 -43.09 -2.16 44.20
N LYS A 67 -42.74 -3.11 43.32
CA LYS A 67 -42.50 -4.55 43.58
C LYS A 67 -42.55 -5.31 42.24
N LYS A 68 -41.38 -5.59 41.65
CA LYS A 68 -41.07 -6.74 40.75
C LYS A 68 -39.68 -6.57 40.10
N ALA A 69 -38.66 -6.21 40.88
CA ALA A 69 -37.26 -6.33 40.47
C ALA A 69 -36.68 -7.64 41.01
N SER A 70 -37.05 -8.77 40.39
CA SER A 70 -36.37 -10.06 40.64
C SER A 70 -36.58 -11.10 39.52
N LEU A 71 -37.36 -10.82 38.46
CA LEU A 71 -37.64 -11.79 37.39
C LEU A 71 -37.11 -11.41 36.00
N CYS A 72 -36.50 -10.23 35.82
CA CYS A 72 -35.92 -9.80 34.53
C CYS A 72 -34.39 -10.02 34.41
N VAL A 73 -33.70 -10.50 35.45
CA VAL A 73 -32.24 -10.75 35.40
C VAL A 73 -31.90 -12.16 34.90
N ARG A 74 -32.89 -13.07 34.78
CA ARG A 74 -32.66 -14.46 34.32
C ARG A 74 -32.99 -14.74 32.85
N VAL A 75 -33.57 -13.78 32.12
CA VAL A 75 -33.86 -13.94 30.68
C VAL A 75 -32.84 -13.20 29.80
N GLY A 76 -32.16 -12.17 30.32
CA GLY A 76 -31.12 -11.43 29.57
C GLY A 76 -29.77 -12.14 29.43
N ILE A 77 -29.46 -13.12 30.28
CA ILE A 77 -28.18 -13.86 30.25
C ILE A 77 -28.23 -15.03 29.25
N ALA A 78 -29.41 -15.60 28.99
CA ALA A 78 -29.57 -16.68 28.01
C ALA A 78 -29.45 -16.18 26.55
N SER A 79 -29.89 -14.95 26.26
CA SER A 79 -29.84 -14.37 24.91
C SER A 79 -28.43 -13.94 24.49
N CYS A 80 -27.57 -13.55 25.44
CA CYS A 80 -26.16 -13.24 25.14
C CYS A 80 -25.31 -14.51 24.96
N LEU A 81 -25.61 -15.60 25.68
CA LEU A 81 -24.88 -16.88 25.51
C LEU A 81 -25.18 -17.57 24.18
N LEU A 82 -26.40 -17.45 23.64
CA LEU A 82 -26.75 -18.00 22.33
C LEU A 82 -26.14 -17.21 21.16
N ALA A 83 -25.98 -15.90 21.29
CA ALA A 83 -25.29 -15.07 20.29
C ALA A 83 -23.77 -15.35 20.25
N SER A 84 -23.14 -15.65 21.40
CA SER A 84 -21.73 -16.03 21.46
C SER A 84 -21.44 -17.41 20.85
N ILE A 85 -22.39 -18.35 20.91
CA ILE A 85 -22.26 -19.67 20.28
C ILE A 85 -22.38 -19.58 18.75
N TYR A 86 -23.23 -18.68 18.23
CA TYR A 86 -23.37 -18.48 16.78
C TYR A 86 -22.14 -17.81 16.15
N VAL A 87 -21.49 -16.88 16.87
CA VAL A 87 -20.22 -16.28 16.43
C VAL A 87 -19.06 -17.27 16.53
N PHE A 88 -19.07 -18.18 17.53
CA PHE A 88 -18.06 -19.23 17.63
C PHE A 88 -18.21 -20.32 16.56
N GLN A 89 -19.43 -20.70 16.17
CA GLN A 89 -19.65 -21.69 15.11
C GLN A 89 -19.36 -21.16 13.70
N SER A 90 -19.34 -19.84 13.50
CA SER A 90 -18.89 -19.21 12.24
C SER A 90 -17.36 -19.06 12.14
N LEU A 91 -16.62 -19.26 13.24
CA LEU A 91 -15.15 -19.13 13.31
C LEU A 91 -14.44 -20.48 13.43
N THR A 92 -15.17 -21.59 13.57
CA THR A 92 -14.63 -22.95 13.57
C THR A 92 -14.94 -23.69 12.27
N ASN A 93 -14.38 -23.22 11.15
CA ASN A 93 -14.14 -24.08 9.97
C ASN A 93 -12.66 -24.50 9.93
N TRP A 94 -12.14 -24.86 11.10
CA TRP A 94 -10.82 -25.44 11.31
C TRP A 94 -10.90 -26.96 11.17
N ASN A 95 -10.98 -27.42 9.93
CA ASN A 95 -10.66 -28.80 9.56
C ASN A 95 -9.76 -28.77 8.33
N ARG A 96 -8.55 -28.21 8.47
CA ARG A 96 -7.36 -28.50 7.63
C ARG A 96 -6.11 -27.76 8.13
N ILE A 97 -5.66 -28.08 9.34
CA ILE A 97 -4.29 -27.75 9.77
C ILE A 97 -3.74 -28.93 10.58
N GLU A 98 -3.38 -30.00 9.89
CA GLU A 98 -2.22 -30.82 10.24
C GLU A 98 -1.23 -30.45 9.14
N THR A 99 -0.14 -29.71 9.36
CA THR A 99 0.97 -29.97 10.26
C THR A 99 1.76 -28.67 10.44
N PHE A 100 1.73 -28.03 11.61
CA PHE A 100 2.72 -26.98 11.94
C PHE A 100 2.87 -26.85 13.46
N THR A 101 3.93 -27.42 14.01
CA THR A 101 4.70 -26.94 15.17
C THR A 101 5.91 -27.88 15.32
N PRO A 102 7.13 -27.35 15.56
CA PRO A 102 7.39 -26.70 16.85
C PRO A 102 8.17 -25.38 16.75
N TRP A 103 7.49 -24.27 17.01
CA TRP A 103 8.08 -23.07 17.62
C TRP A 103 7.51 -22.95 19.03
N THR A 104 8.18 -23.51 20.05
CA THR A 104 7.90 -23.20 21.48
C THR A 104 8.95 -23.74 22.46
N LYS A 105 10.22 -23.89 22.09
CA LYS A 105 11.29 -24.14 23.08
C LYS A 105 12.52 -23.29 22.84
N ALA A 106 12.51 -22.07 23.39
CA ALA A 106 13.69 -21.34 23.82
C ALA A 106 13.25 -20.03 24.52
N VAL A 107 12.67 -20.13 25.73
CA VAL A 107 12.62 -18.96 26.64
C VAL A 107 12.88 -19.45 28.05
N SER A 108 14.17 -19.64 28.36
CA SER A 108 14.72 -19.54 29.71
C SER A 108 16.23 -19.34 29.58
N GLY A 109 16.70 -18.13 29.81
CA GLY A 109 18.13 -17.82 29.90
C GLY A 109 18.47 -16.51 29.18
N ASP A 110 18.99 -15.56 29.94
CA ASP A 110 19.49 -14.25 29.52
C ASP A 110 20.40 -14.29 28.28
N GLU A 111 19.92 -13.83 27.11
CA GLU A 111 20.77 -13.35 26.01
C GLU A 111 20.09 -12.18 25.25
N ASN A 112 20.95 -11.34 24.68
CA ASN A 112 20.74 -10.03 24.07
C ASN A 112 19.67 -10.03 22.93
N PRO A 113 18.79 -9.01 22.77
CA PRO A 113 17.66 -9.08 21.83
C PRO A 113 17.99 -8.95 20.33
N ASN A 114 19.26 -8.82 19.95
CA ASN A 114 19.66 -8.46 18.58
C ASN A 114 19.90 -9.62 17.62
N GLU A 115 19.57 -10.86 17.97
CA GLU A 115 19.66 -12.00 17.05
C GLU A 115 18.56 -13.01 17.35
N VAL A 116 17.37 -12.83 16.75
CA VAL A 116 16.56 -14.00 16.41
C VAL A 116 17.21 -14.63 15.18
N SER A 117 18.29 -15.36 15.43
CA SER A 117 18.92 -16.25 14.48
C SER A 117 17.88 -17.26 14.03
N LEU A 118 17.42 -17.14 12.77
CA LEU A 118 16.77 -18.24 12.08
C LEU A 118 17.81 -19.35 12.03
N GLY A 119 17.68 -20.36 12.90
CA GLY A 119 18.71 -21.38 13.09
C GLY A 119 19.22 -21.90 11.75
N ASN A 120 20.53 -22.12 11.65
CA ASN A 120 21.21 -22.51 10.39
C ASN A 120 20.49 -23.66 9.67
N ASP A 121 19.88 -24.59 10.42
CA ASP A 121 19.10 -25.70 9.89
C ASP A 121 17.83 -25.27 9.13
N ILE A 122 17.11 -24.23 9.58
CA ILE A 122 15.94 -23.67 8.89
C ILE A 122 16.37 -22.91 7.64
N LYS A 123 17.48 -22.17 7.74
CA LYS A 123 18.03 -21.45 6.60
C LYS A 123 18.51 -22.41 5.51
N GLU A 124 19.14 -23.52 5.88
CA GLU A 124 19.55 -24.61 4.99
C GLU A 124 18.35 -25.39 4.42
N LEU A 125 17.30 -25.65 5.21
CA LEU A 125 16.02 -26.22 4.74
C LEU A 125 15.27 -25.31 3.75
N ILE A 126 15.39 -24.00 3.92
CA ILE A 126 14.79 -22.99 3.03
C ILE A 126 15.64 -22.78 1.77
N GLU A 127 16.97 -22.75 1.90
CA GLU A 127 17.90 -22.62 0.77
C GLU A 127 17.89 -23.86 -0.13
N THR A 128 17.55 -25.05 0.41
CA THR A 128 17.42 -26.29 -0.35
C THR A 128 16.05 -26.49 -1.01
N GLN A 129 15.01 -25.77 -0.57
CA GLN A 129 13.71 -25.78 -1.25
C GLN A 129 13.65 -24.65 -2.28
N GLN A 130 14.08 -24.94 -3.51
CA GLN A 130 13.59 -24.15 -4.65
C GLN A 130 12.06 -24.12 -4.59
N PRO A 131 11.41 -22.93 -4.66
CA PRO A 131 9.96 -22.86 -4.68
C PRO A 131 9.46 -23.77 -5.80
N SER A 132 8.46 -24.59 -5.50
CA SER A 132 7.84 -25.40 -6.55
C SER A 132 7.28 -24.45 -7.60
N CYS A 133 7.91 -24.38 -8.78
CA CYS A 133 7.48 -23.52 -9.88
C CYS A 133 6.30 -24.12 -10.65
N LYS A 134 5.47 -24.90 -9.95
CA LYS A 134 4.23 -25.48 -10.48
C LYS A 134 3.14 -24.42 -10.46
N VAL A 135 2.27 -24.47 -11.47
CA VAL A 135 1.11 -23.59 -11.56
C VAL A 135 0.21 -23.79 -10.34
N ASP A 136 -0.17 -22.69 -9.69
CA ASP A 136 -1.19 -22.70 -8.63
C ASP A 136 -2.53 -22.20 -9.21
N HIS A 137 -3.22 -23.11 -9.91
CA HIS A 137 -4.49 -22.79 -10.58
C HIS A 137 -5.55 -22.29 -9.61
N ALA A 138 -5.55 -22.78 -8.36
CA ALA A 138 -6.55 -22.40 -7.37
C ALA A 138 -6.34 -20.96 -6.87
N ALA A 139 -5.10 -20.59 -6.54
CA ALA A 139 -4.77 -19.22 -6.19
C ALA A 139 -5.02 -18.25 -7.35
N LEU A 140 -4.59 -18.63 -8.57
CA LEU A 140 -4.81 -17.81 -9.76
C LEU A 140 -6.30 -17.64 -10.08
N SER A 141 -7.13 -18.67 -9.90
CA SER A 141 -8.58 -18.58 -10.09
C SER A 141 -9.26 -17.62 -9.10
N ARG A 142 -8.87 -17.65 -7.81
CA ARG A 142 -9.35 -16.68 -6.82
C ARG A 142 -8.92 -15.26 -7.17
N ALA A 143 -7.64 -15.06 -7.51
CA ALA A 143 -7.13 -13.76 -7.91
C ALA A 143 -7.85 -13.20 -9.16
N LYS A 144 -8.13 -14.05 -10.16
CA LYS A 144 -8.92 -13.69 -11.36
C LYS A 144 -10.35 -13.28 -11.00
N THR A 145 -10.96 -13.94 -10.03
CA THR A 145 -12.31 -13.62 -9.56
C THR A 145 -12.35 -12.23 -8.93
N GLU A 146 -11.43 -11.93 -8.01
CA GLU A 146 -11.34 -10.60 -7.38
C GLU A 146 -10.98 -9.50 -8.41
N ALA A 147 -10.08 -9.78 -9.35
CA ALA A 147 -9.71 -8.84 -10.40
C ALA A 147 -10.83 -8.58 -11.42
N ALA A 148 -11.80 -9.49 -11.56
CA ALA A 148 -13.00 -9.23 -12.37
C ALA A 148 -13.94 -8.21 -11.71
N SER A 149 -13.80 -7.99 -10.40
CA SER A 149 -14.63 -7.09 -9.59
C SER A 149 -13.85 -5.91 -9.00
N LEU A 150 -12.79 -5.43 -9.68
CA LEU A 150 -12.11 -4.19 -9.28
C LEU A 150 -13.11 -3.05 -9.07
N LYS A 151 -12.95 -2.30 -7.97
CA LYS A 151 -13.79 -1.15 -7.67
C LYS A 151 -13.74 -0.15 -8.81
N LYS A 152 -14.88 0.48 -9.10
CA LYS A 152 -14.98 1.51 -10.13
C LYS A 152 -14.49 2.85 -9.57
N LEU A 153 -13.76 3.59 -10.40
CA LEU A 153 -13.25 4.92 -10.03
C LEU A 153 -14.39 5.91 -9.75
N THR A 154 -14.35 6.52 -8.56
CA THR A 154 -15.20 7.65 -8.15
C THR A 154 -14.65 8.98 -8.70
N PRO A 155 -15.38 10.11 -8.56
CA PRO A 155 -14.83 11.42 -8.90
C PRO A 155 -13.52 11.74 -8.17
N LEU A 156 -13.42 11.36 -6.89
CA LEU A 156 -12.19 11.54 -6.10
C LEU A 156 -11.01 10.80 -6.73
N ASP A 157 -11.21 9.54 -7.16
CA ASP A 157 -10.17 8.71 -7.77
C ASP A 157 -9.74 9.18 -9.17
N ARG A 158 -10.56 10.03 -9.81
CA ARG A 158 -10.25 10.63 -11.11
C ARG A 158 -9.46 11.92 -10.98
N GLU A 159 -9.49 12.52 -9.79
CA GLU A 159 -8.81 13.78 -9.47
C GLU A 159 -7.52 13.56 -8.70
N TYR A 160 -7.49 12.59 -7.79
CA TYR A 160 -6.35 12.40 -6.90
C TYR A 160 -5.87 10.94 -6.84
N PHE A 161 -4.66 10.79 -6.32
CA PHE A 161 -4.06 9.50 -5.99
C PHE A 161 -3.36 9.55 -4.63
N THR A 162 -3.07 8.37 -4.09
CA THR A 162 -2.33 8.16 -2.85
C THR A 162 -0.96 7.64 -3.20
N ILE A 163 0.09 8.20 -2.58
CA ILE A 163 1.44 7.65 -2.66
C ILE A 163 1.61 6.65 -1.52
N ARG A 164 2.12 5.46 -1.82
CA ARG A 164 2.60 4.51 -0.81
C ARG A 164 4.11 4.39 -0.94
N MET A 165 4.81 4.74 0.14
CA MET A 165 6.27 4.81 0.18
C MET A 165 6.82 3.96 1.33
N ASN A 166 7.51 2.88 1.00
CA ASN A 166 8.21 2.07 1.99
C ASN A 166 9.58 2.67 2.31
N THR A 167 9.97 2.55 3.56
CA THR A 167 11.26 3.05 4.03
C THR A 167 11.82 2.17 5.13
N TRP A 168 13.16 2.06 5.14
CA TRP A 168 13.92 1.39 6.18
C TRP A 168 15.30 2.05 6.26
N LYS A 169 15.58 2.71 7.40
CA LYS A 169 16.88 3.35 7.70
C LYS A 169 17.38 4.35 6.63
N ARG A 170 16.46 5.12 6.02
CA ARG A 170 16.74 6.14 5.00
C ARG A 170 16.00 7.46 5.26
N ASN A 171 16.05 7.91 6.51
CA ASN A 171 15.23 9.01 6.99
C ASN A 171 15.43 10.31 6.19
N ALA A 172 16.66 10.62 5.75
CA ALA A 172 16.92 11.83 4.97
C ALA A 172 16.32 11.75 3.55
N GLN A 173 16.50 10.63 2.86
CA GLN A 173 15.90 10.40 1.54
C GLN A 173 14.38 10.43 1.62
N LEU A 174 13.82 9.75 2.62
CA LEU A 174 12.39 9.77 2.92
C LEU A 174 11.87 11.20 3.10
N LEU A 175 12.52 12.00 3.96
CA LEU A 175 12.13 13.39 4.22
C LEU A 175 12.13 14.24 2.95
N ALA A 176 13.21 14.19 2.16
CA ALA A 176 13.26 14.92 0.91
C ALA A 176 12.20 14.46 -0.10
N SER A 177 11.92 13.15 -0.13
CA SER A 177 10.88 12.59 -0.99
C SER A 177 9.48 13.05 -0.56
N ILE A 178 9.14 13.04 0.73
CA ILE A 178 7.82 13.51 1.19
C ILE A 178 7.67 15.03 1.07
N ASP A 179 8.73 15.81 1.30
CA ASP A 179 8.71 17.27 1.14
C ASP A 179 8.41 17.66 -0.31
N HIS A 180 9.07 16.98 -1.27
CA HIS A 180 8.82 17.19 -2.70
C HIS A 180 7.41 16.75 -3.11
N HIS A 181 7.06 15.48 -2.86
CA HIS A 181 5.83 14.92 -3.41
C HIS A 181 4.57 15.45 -2.73
N ALA A 182 4.64 15.95 -1.49
CA ALA A 182 3.50 16.58 -0.84
C ALA A 182 3.06 17.89 -1.53
N MET A 183 3.95 18.56 -2.26
CA MET A 183 3.62 19.77 -3.03
C MET A 183 2.80 19.47 -4.30
N CYS A 184 2.80 18.22 -4.77
CA CYS A 184 2.06 17.86 -5.98
C CYS A 184 0.54 17.91 -5.75
N GLU A 185 -0.16 18.65 -6.61
CA GLU A 185 -1.62 18.86 -6.51
C GLU A 185 -2.41 17.55 -6.58
N GLY A 186 -1.96 16.59 -7.40
CA GLY A 186 -2.61 15.27 -7.54
C GLY A 186 -2.46 14.32 -6.36
N VAL A 187 -1.56 14.62 -5.42
CA VAL A 187 -1.33 13.77 -4.24
C VAL A 187 -2.32 14.17 -3.15
N LEU A 188 -3.26 13.27 -2.82
CA LEU A 188 -4.20 13.46 -1.71
C LEU A 188 -3.59 13.03 -0.38
N GLN A 189 -2.89 11.90 -0.36
CA GLN A 189 -2.26 11.34 0.83
C GLN A 189 -0.94 10.67 0.46
N ILE A 190 0.02 10.69 1.39
CA ILE A 190 1.26 9.92 1.35
C ILE A 190 1.24 8.98 2.55
N GLN A 191 1.16 7.68 2.29
CA GLN A 191 1.22 6.63 3.29
C GLN A 191 2.65 6.11 3.39
N ILE A 192 3.27 6.31 4.54
CA ILE A 192 4.63 5.84 4.84
C ILE A 192 4.52 4.45 5.44
N ILE A 193 5.03 3.45 4.72
CA ILE A 193 5.18 2.07 5.19
C ILE A 193 6.49 2.01 5.97
N TRP A 194 6.40 2.31 7.26
CA TRP A 194 7.54 2.31 8.18
C TRP A 194 7.89 0.87 8.54
N SER A 195 8.99 0.36 7.96
CA SER A 195 9.40 -1.05 8.07
C SER A 195 10.56 -1.26 9.06
N ASP A 196 10.85 -0.28 9.91
CA ASP A 196 11.88 -0.36 10.96
C ASP A 196 11.21 -0.54 12.33
N PRO A 197 10.96 -1.79 12.79
CA PRO A 197 10.26 -2.03 14.05
C PRO A 197 11.08 -1.62 15.29
N ASP A 198 12.39 -1.39 15.12
CA ASP A 198 13.32 -1.07 16.21
C ASP A 198 13.45 0.44 16.45
N ALA A 199 12.84 1.26 15.59
CA ALA A 199 12.93 2.72 15.66
C ALA A 199 11.56 3.37 15.37
N GLU A 200 11.30 4.52 15.99
CA GLU A 200 10.15 5.34 15.61
C GLU A 200 10.48 6.22 14.40
N PRO A 201 9.50 6.50 13.52
CA PRO A 201 9.66 7.48 12.46
C PRO A 201 10.06 8.86 13.02
N PRO A 202 10.87 9.65 12.29
CA PRO A 202 11.20 11.01 12.70
C PRO A 202 9.95 11.86 12.97
N SER A 203 10.04 12.78 13.93
CA SER A 203 8.91 13.63 14.31
C SER A 203 8.42 14.51 13.15
N GLU A 204 9.32 14.86 12.24
CA GLU A 204 9.11 15.61 11.01
C GLU A 204 8.29 14.80 9.99
N VAL A 205 8.42 13.47 9.98
CA VAL A 205 7.58 12.58 9.16
C VAL A 205 6.19 12.45 9.79
N ILE A 206 6.12 12.23 11.10
CA ILE A 206 4.84 12.03 11.82
C ILE A 206 4.00 13.31 11.79
N ASN A 207 4.62 14.47 12.02
CA ASN A 207 3.96 15.78 12.08
C ASN A 207 4.26 16.62 10.83
N HIS A 208 4.33 15.97 9.67
CA HIS A 208 4.71 16.64 8.44
C HIS A 208 3.78 17.82 8.12
N LYS A 209 4.39 18.99 7.85
CA LYS A 209 3.70 20.29 7.69
C LYS A 209 2.62 20.32 6.62
N SER A 210 2.66 19.41 5.63
CA SER A 210 1.68 19.37 4.53
C SER A 210 0.30 18.86 4.94
N GLY A 211 0.18 18.15 6.07
CA GLY A 211 -1.05 17.45 6.46
C GLY A 211 -1.45 16.26 5.56
N LYS A 212 -0.64 15.93 4.54
CA LYS A 212 -0.90 14.81 3.61
C LYS A 212 -0.25 13.49 4.04
N VAL A 213 0.68 13.51 4.99
CA VAL A 213 1.49 12.34 5.36
C VAL A 213 0.82 11.58 6.51
N VAL A 214 0.71 10.26 6.36
CA VAL A 214 0.28 9.34 7.41
C VAL A 214 1.27 8.18 7.49
N VAL A 215 1.48 7.64 8.69
CA VAL A 215 2.46 6.57 8.91
C VAL A 215 1.77 5.26 9.31
N GLU A 216 2.05 4.21 8.55
CA GLU A 216 1.76 2.82 8.86
C GLU A 216 3.00 2.19 9.50
N ARG A 217 2.90 1.69 10.73
CA ARG A 217 4.01 0.98 11.41
C ARG A 217 3.86 -0.51 11.17
N HIS A 218 4.78 -1.08 10.42
CA HIS A 218 4.77 -2.50 10.08
C HIS A 218 5.65 -3.29 11.05
N ALA A 219 5.17 -4.46 11.47
CA ALA A 219 5.85 -5.28 12.46
C ALA A 219 7.05 -6.07 11.89
N VAL A 220 7.18 -6.15 10.57
CA VAL A 220 8.20 -6.95 9.88
C VAL A 220 8.88 -6.13 8.79
N ASN A 221 10.18 -6.35 8.62
CA ASN A 221 10.93 -5.82 7.48
C ASN A 221 10.86 -6.82 6.32
N SER A 222 9.86 -6.68 5.45
CA SER A 222 9.70 -7.48 4.23
C SER A 222 9.31 -6.59 3.07
N LEU A 223 9.81 -6.89 1.86
CA LEU A 223 9.40 -6.15 0.66
C LEU A 223 7.92 -6.30 0.33
N ASN A 224 7.28 -7.37 0.82
CA ASN A 224 5.83 -7.56 0.69
C ASN A 224 5.02 -6.47 1.41
N GLU A 225 5.55 -5.89 2.49
CA GLU A 225 4.83 -4.89 3.30
C GLU A 225 4.47 -3.63 2.51
N ARG A 226 5.17 -3.34 1.41
CA ARG A 226 4.80 -2.29 0.46
C ARG A 226 3.34 -2.41 0.01
N PHE A 227 2.85 -3.64 -0.16
CA PHE A 227 1.50 -3.93 -0.65
C PHE A 227 0.51 -4.29 0.47
N ASN A 228 0.98 -4.38 1.72
CA ASN A 228 0.13 -4.61 2.87
C ASN A 228 -0.50 -3.29 3.33
N MET A 229 -1.83 -3.15 3.26
CA MET A 229 -2.53 -1.93 3.66
C MET A 229 -3.03 -2.08 5.10
N ILE A 230 -2.31 -1.50 6.07
CA ILE A 230 -2.78 -1.42 7.47
C ILE A 230 -3.84 -0.31 7.58
N LEU A 231 -3.65 0.77 6.83
CA LEU A 231 -4.60 1.86 6.67
C LEU A 231 -5.13 1.86 5.24
N GLU A 232 -6.45 1.82 5.10
CA GLU A 232 -7.09 1.90 3.79
C GLU A 232 -6.79 3.26 3.12
N PRO A 233 -6.24 3.27 1.89
CA PRO A 233 -5.96 4.50 1.17
C PRO A 233 -7.28 5.21 0.77
N PRO A 234 -7.31 6.55 0.79
CA PRO A 234 -8.51 7.30 0.43
C PRO A 234 -8.84 7.27 -1.07
N THR A 235 -7.89 6.81 -1.90
CA THR A 235 -8.06 6.71 -3.36
C THR A 235 -7.74 5.30 -3.86
N LEU A 236 -8.39 4.89 -4.94
CA LEU A 236 -8.11 3.63 -5.64
C LEU A 236 -6.82 3.69 -6.46
N GLY A 237 -6.39 4.88 -6.89
CA GLY A 237 -5.10 5.08 -7.56
C GLY A 237 -3.96 5.15 -6.57
N ILE A 238 -3.09 4.14 -6.58
CA ILE A 238 -1.92 4.06 -5.71
C ILE A 238 -0.66 4.23 -6.54
N LEU A 239 0.11 5.29 -6.27
CA LEU A 239 1.49 5.37 -6.72
C LEU A 239 2.39 4.66 -5.70
N SER A 240 2.87 3.47 -6.05
CA SER A 240 3.97 2.85 -5.31
C SER A 240 5.27 3.55 -5.69
N LEU A 241 6.00 4.05 -4.69
CA LEU A 241 7.21 4.87 -4.88
C LEU A 241 8.31 4.46 -3.89
N ASP A 242 9.57 4.40 -4.35
CA ASP A 242 10.73 4.24 -3.46
C ASP A 242 11.03 5.55 -2.73
N ASP A 243 11.54 5.46 -1.50
CA ASP A 243 11.95 6.60 -0.68
C ASP A 243 13.17 7.36 -1.21
N ASP A 244 13.92 6.77 -2.15
CA ASP A 244 15.11 7.35 -2.79
C ASP A 244 14.87 7.88 -4.21
N LEU A 245 13.60 8.01 -4.64
CA LEU A 245 13.24 8.35 -6.00
C LEU A 245 12.31 9.56 -6.08
N LEU A 246 12.78 10.64 -6.70
CA LEU A 246 11.99 11.85 -6.93
C LEU A 246 11.61 11.99 -8.40
N ARG A 247 10.39 12.49 -8.64
CA ARG A 247 9.90 12.84 -9.98
C ARG A 247 9.12 14.16 -9.94
N PRO A 248 9.26 15.05 -10.95
CA PRO A 248 8.43 16.25 -11.05
C PRO A 248 6.93 15.94 -11.01
N CYS A 249 6.14 16.85 -10.44
CA CYS A 249 4.69 16.64 -10.29
C CYS A 249 4.00 16.41 -11.65
N ASP A 250 4.38 17.14 -12.69
CA ASP A 250 3.87 16.95 -14.05
C ASP A 250 4.16 15.53 -14.58
N ALA A 251 5.30 14.93 -14.23
CA ALA A 251 5.64 13.56 -14.63
C ALA A 251 4.73 12.54 -13.92
N LEU A 252 4.45 12.76 -12.64
CA LEU A 252 3.50 11.93 -11.90
C LEU A 252 2.08 12.05 -12.46
N ASP A 253 1.62 13.27 -12.77
CA ASP A 253 0.30 13.50 -13.36
C ASP A 253 0.18 12.87 -14.75
N SER A 254 1.21 12.92 -15.60
CA SER A 254 1.22 12.19 -16.89
C SER A 254 0.99 10.69 -16.70
N GLY A 255 1.68 10.07 -15.73
CA GLY A 255 1.47 8.66 -15.38
C GLY A 255 0.06 8.40 -14.83
N PHE A 256 -0.41 9.25 -13.91
CA PHE A 256 -1.73 9.13 -13.28
C PHE A 256 -2.86 9.22 -14.30
N PHE A 257 -2.81 10.20 -15.21
CA PHE A 257 -3.84 10.39 -16.21
C PHE A 257 -3.87 9.25 -17.24
N ARG A 258 -2.73 8.63 -17.54
CA ARG A 258 -2.71 7.38 -18.31
C ARG A 258 -3.30 6.22 -17.53
N TRP A 259 -3.02 6.13 -16.23
CA TRP A 259 -3.56 5.08 -15.35
C TRP A 259 -5.07 5.18 -15.17
N LYS A 260 -5.64 6.35 -14.91
CA LYS A 260 -7.09 6.50 -14.67
C LYS A 260 -7.95 6.11 -15.88
N ARG A 261 -7.37 6.11 -17.09
CA ARG A 261 -7.99 5.59 -18.32
C ARG A 261 -7.85 4.08 -18.49
N ASN A 262 -6.89 3.48 -17.79
CA ASN A 262 -6.57 2.05 -17.85
C ASN A 262 -6.46 1.46 -16.43
N PRO A 263 -7.46 1.64 -15.55
CA PRO A 263 -7.33 1.33 -14.12
C PRO A 263 -7.11 -0.16 -13.83
N ASN A 264 -7.42 -1.04 -14.79
CA ASN A 264 -7.17 -2.47 -14.70
C ASN A 264 -5.71 -2.86 -15.00
N ARG A 265 -4.87 -1.96 -15.53
CA ARG A 265 -3.43 -2.19 -15.79
C ARG A 265 -2.59 -1.30 -14.88
N MET A 266 -1.36 -1.73 -14.61
CA MET A 266 -0.35 -0.85 -14.02
C MET A 266 0.12 0.18 -15.04
N VAL A 267 0.49 1.38 -14.57
CA VAL A 267 1.24 2.37 -15.35
C VAL A 267 2.48 2.78 -14.60
N GLY A 268 3.68 2.64 -15.15
CA GLY A 268 4.86 3.06 -14.41
C GLY A 268 5.99 3.59 -15.27
N PHE A 269 7.11 3.81 -14.60
CA PHE A 269 8.18 4.65 -15.14
C PHE A 269 9.50 3.91 -15.38
N ASP A 270 9.63 2.67 -14.93
CA ASP A 270 10.88 1.91 -14.99
C ASP A 270 10.65 0.54 -15.62
N ALA A 271 10.86 0.47 -16.95
CA ALA A 271 10.62 -0.72 -17.76
C ALA A 271 11.76 -1.74 -17.65
N ARG A 272 11.40 -3.02 -17.58
CA ARG A 272 12.33 -4.16 -17.72
C ARG A 272 11.70 -5.20 -18.64
N SER A 273 12.48 -6.19 -19.03
CA SER A 273 12.00 -7.27 -19.88
C SER A 273 12.25 -8.62 -19.20
N HIS A 274 11.48 -9.64 -19.56
CA HIS A 274 11.99 -11.00 -19.53
C HIS A 274 12.80 -11.26 -20.82
N VAL A 275 13.69 -12.23 -20.78
CA VAL A 275 14.40 -12.77 -21.94
C VAL A 275 14.18 -14.26 -21.94
N GLU A 276 13.78 -14.79 -23.08
CA GLU A 276 13.70 -16.23 -23.31
C GLU A 276 14.99 -16.70 -23.95
N ASP A 277 15.66 -17.68 -23.35
CA ASP A 277 16.80 -18.38 -23.91
C ASP A 277 16.67 -19.90 -23.74
N GLU A 278 17.63 -20.67 -24.26
CA GLU A 278 17.61 -22.13 -24.22
C GLU A 278 17.64 -22.71 -22.79
N GLU A 279 18.13 -21.94 -21.82
CA GLU A 279 18.24 -22.34 -20.42
C GLU A 279 16.98 -21.99 -19.60
N GLY A 280 16.10 -21.13 -20.14
CA GLY A 280 14.86 -20.73 -19.51
C GLY A 280 14.54 -19.26 -19.75
N TRP A 281 13.70 -18.68 -18.89
CA TRP A 281 13.38 -17.27 -18.93
C TRP A 281 14.13 -16.52 -17.82
N LYS A 282 14.81 -15.45 -18.21
CA LYS A 282 15.68 -14.67 -17.35
C LYS A 282 15.19 -13.23 -17.24
N TYR A 283 15.65 -12.54 -16.21
CA TYR A 283 15.39 -11.12 -16.05
C TYR A 283 16.29 -10.30 -16.95
N GLY A 284 15.69 -9.43 -17.77
CA GLY A 284 16.33 -8.46 -18.62
C GLY A 284 16.52 -7.12 -17.90
N SER A 285 17.78 -6.73 -17.71
CA SER A 285 18.13 -5.40 -17.19
C SER A 285 17.74 -4.28 -18.17
N MET A 286 17.83 -3.02 -17.73
CA MET A 286 17.52 -1.86 -18.60
C MET A 286 18.34 -1.86 -19.90
N SER A 287 19.61 -2.26 -19.87
CA SER A 287 20.43 -2.34 -21.09
C SER A 287 19.89 -3.39 -22.07
N THR A 288 19.45 -4.54 -21.55
CA THR A 288 18.79 -5.60 -22.32
C THR A 288 17.47 -5.12 -22.93
N THR A 289 16.62 -4.48 -22.12
CA THR A 289 15.32 -3.93 -22.54
C THR A 289 15.50 -2.88 -23.64
N LYS A 290 16.49 -1.98 -23.51
CA LYS A 290 16.84 -0.99 -24.54
C LYS A 290 17.35 -1.64 -25.82
N LYS A 291 18.21 -2.65 -25.71
CA LYS A 291 18.75 -3.38 -26.87
C LYS A 291 17.64 -4.09 -27.66
N ALA A 292 16.69 -4.72 -26.97
CA ALA A 292 15.55 -5.40 -27.58
C ALA A 292 14.47 -4.42 -28.08
N ASN A 293 14.45 -3.19 -27.56
CA ASN A 293 13.41 -2.19 -27.79
C ASN A 293 11.99 -2.69 -27.46
N THR A 294 11.90 -3.64 -26.53
CA THR A 294 10.66 -4.22 -26.01
C THR A 294 10.78 -4.40 -24.49
N TYR A 295 9.64 -4.38 -23.81
CA TYR A 295 9.54 -4.58 -22.37
C TYR A 295 8.31 -5.43 -22.03
N SER A 296 8.32 -6.00 -20.84
CA SER A 296 7.24 -6.82 -20.31
C SER A 296 7.01 -6.67 -18.81
N LEU A 297 7.89 -5.93 -18.13
CA LEU A 297 7.84 -5.70 -16.70
C LEU A 297 7.92 -4.19 -16.44
N ILE A 298 7.27 -3.75 -15.37
CA ILE A 298 7.47 -2.41 -14.80
C ILE A 298 7.75 -2.56 -13.30
N LEU A 299 8.80 -1.91 -12.84
CA LEU A 299 9.20 -1.98 -11.43
C LEU A 299 8.29 -1.08 -10.57
N THR A 300 7.86 -1.60 -9.42
CA THR A 300 6.95 -0.88 -8.50
C THR A 300 7.63 0.25 -7.71
N ARG A 301 8.92 0.51 -7.96
CA ARG A 301 9.64 1.69 -7.43
C ARG A 301 9.08 3.03 -7.89
N ALA A 302 8.34 3.03 -9.00
CA ALA A 302 7.51 4.14 -9.46
C ALA A 302 6.46 3.57 -10.42
N ALA A 303 5.30 3.20 -9.89
CA ALA A 303 4.19 2.69 -10.69
C ALA A 303 2.84 2.95 -10.03
N PHE A 304 1.89 3.42 -10.82
CA PHE A 304 0.48 3.43 -10.52
C PHE A 304 -0.10 2.02 -10.62
N VAL A 305 -0.82 1.63 -9.58
CA VAL A 305 -1.51 0.35 -9.42
C VAL A 305 -2.85 0.60 -8.73
N HIS A 306 -3.86 -0.20 -9.07
CA HIS A 306 -5.15 -0.15 -8.39
C HIS A 306 -5.03 -0.69 -6.96
N SER A 307 -5.64 -0.04 -5.96
CA SER A 307 -5.56 -0.47 -4.56
C SER A 307 -6.05 -1.91 -4.34
N ASP A 308 -7.07 -2.36 -5.06
CA ASP A 308 -7.51 -3.77 -4.98
C ASP A 308 -6.43 -4.76 -5.43
N TYR A 309 -5.47 -4.39 -6.30
CA TYR A 309 -4.34 -5.28 -6.62
C TYR A 309 -3.35 -5.45 -5.45
N LEU A 310 -3.23 -4.47 -4.55
CA LEU A 310 -2.46 -4.62 -3.31
C LEU A 310 -3.11 -5.69 -2.43
N LYS A 311 -4.44 -5.63 -2.28
CA LYS A 311 -5.20 -6.65 -1.56
C LYS A 311 -5.07 -8.04 -2.22
N ILE A 312 -5.25 -8.13 -3.53
CA ILE A 312 -5.11 -9.39 -4.28
C ILE A 312 -3.70 -9.97 -4.12
N TYR A 313 -2.66 -9.12 -4.11
CA TYR A 313 -1.29 -9.56 -3.85
C TYR A 313 -1.17 -10.20 -2.48
N MET A 314 -1.65 -9.53 -1.43
CA MET A 314 -1.55 -10.05 -0.05
C MET A 314 -2.37 -11.32 0.15
N ASP A 315 -3.60 -11.35 -0.38
CA ASP A 315 -4.59 -12.39 -0.08
C ASP A 315 -4.52 -13.59 -1.04
N HIS A 316 -4.10 -13.38 -2.30
CA HIS A 316 -4.28 -14.37 -3.38
C HIS A 316 -3.03 -14.64 -4.22
N LEU A 317 -1.93 -13.92 -4.03
CA LEU A 317 -0.67 -14.32 -4.65
C LEU A 317 -0.33 -15.77 -4.23
N PRO A 318 0.05 -16.66 -5.15
CA PRO A 318 0.51 -18.01 -4.81
C PRO A 318 1.57 -17.97 -3.70
N ARG A 319 1.38 -18.77 -2.64
CA ARG A 319 2.18 -18.64 -1.42
C ARG A 319 3.66 -18.96 -1.62
N ASN A 320 3.99 -19.80 -2.60
CA ASN A 320 5.36 -20.02 -3.04
C ASN A 320 6.04 -18.73 -3.55
N ILE A 321 5.32 -17.88 -4.30
CA ILE A 321 5.84 -16.58 -4.74
C ILE A 321 5.96 -15.63 -3.54
N PHE A 322 4.89 -15.49 -2.75
CA PHE A 322 4.87 -14.59 -1.59
C PHE A 322 6.02 -14.88 -0.61
N ASN A 323 6.20 -16.15 -0.27
CA ASN A 323 7.27 -16.58 0.64
C ASN A 323 8.65 -16.41 0.00
N TYR A 324 8.79 -16.67 -1.31
CA TYR A 324 10.07 -16.45 -2.00
C TYR A 324 10.51 -14.99 -1.93
N VAL A 325 9.59 -14.05 -2.16
CA VAL A 325 9.87 -12.60 -2.01
C VAL A 325 10.30 -12.27 -0.59
N ALA A 326 9.60 -12.78 0.42
CA ALA A 326 9.92 -12.52 1.82
C ALA A 326 11.31 -13.06 2.21
N ILE A 327 11.65 -14.28 1.78
CA ILE A 327 12.91 -14.96 2.11
C ILE A 327 14.09 -14.34 1.37
N ASN A 328 13.93 -14.03 0.07
CA ASN A 328 15.02 -13.55 -0.77
C ASN A 328 15.18 -12.03 -0.72
N PHE A 329 14.24 -11.31 -0.10
CA PHE A 329 14.24 -9.85 -0.01
C PHE A 329 14.46 -9.19 -1.38
N ASN A 330 13.72 -9.66 -2.39
CA ASN A 330 13.81 -9.23 -3.78
C ASN A 330 12.50 -9.61 -4.53
N CYS A 331 12.31 -9.08 -5.73
CA CYS A 331 11.29 -9.50 -6.70
C CYS A 331 9.82 -9.25 -6.34
N GLU A 332 9.53 -8.44 -5.34
CA GLU A 332 8.17 -7.97 -5.05
C GLU A 332 7.57 -7.23 -6.26
N ASP A 333 8.41 -6.47 -6.95
CA ASP A 333 8.08 -5.71 -8.15
C ASP A 333 7.78 -6.63 -9.36
N ILE A 334 8.62 -7.65 -9.58
CA ILE A 334 8.42 -8.69 -10.60
C ILE A 334 7.12 -9.45 -10.28
N ALA A 335 6.91 -9.84 -9.03
CA ALA A 335 5.70 -10.54 -8.61
C ALA A 335 4.43 -9.71 -8.90
N MET A 336 4.40 -8.43 -8.54
CA MET A 336 3.26 -7.55 -8.80
C MET A 336 3.04 -7.34 -10.30
N SER A 337 4.10 -7.07 -11.06
CA SER A 337 4.02 -6.84 -12.51
C SER A 337 3.51 -8.07 -13.27
N LEU A 338 3.95 -9.27 -12.87
CA LEU A 338 3.50 -10.53 -13.48
C LEU A 338 2.09 -10.90 -13.02
N LEU A 339 1.75 -10.67 -11.75
CA LEU A 339 0.39 -10.89 -11.24
C LEU A 339 -0.62 -10.09 -12.05
N VAL A 340 -0.42 -8.78 -12.20
CA VAL A 340 -1.33 -7.92 -12.98
C VAL A 340 -1.39 -8.37 -14.45
N SER A 341 -0.26 -8.78 -15.04
CA SER A 341 -0.25 -9.32 -16.41
C SER A 341 -1.10 -10.60 -16.51
N ALA A 342 -0.99 -11.52 -15.55
CA ALA A 342 -1.75 -12.76 -15.54
C ALA A 342 -3.25 -12.52 -15.37
N LEU A 343 -3.62 -11.51 -14.58
CA LEU A 343 -5.01 -11.12 -14.32
C LEU A 343 -5.63 -10.33 -15.48
N THR A 344 -4.81 -9.78 -16.38
CA THR A 344 -5.26 -9.03 -17.56
C THR A 344 -5.03 -9.78 -18.88
N GLY A 345 -4.85 -11.10 -18.82
CA GLY A 345 -4.73 -11.96 -20.00
C GLY A 345 -3.39 -11.81 -20.74
N GLY A 346 -2.29 -11.71 -20.00
CA GLY A 346 -0.94 -11.56 -20.53
C GLY A 346 -0.57 -10.13 -20.93
N ARG A 347 -1.48 -9.16 -20.80
CA ARG A 347 -1.20 -7.75 -21.11
C ARG A 347 -0.20 -7.16 -20.11
N VAL A 348 0.89 -6.63 -20.62
CA VAL A 348 1.94 -6.04 -19.77
C VAL A 348 1.49 -4.72 -19.12
N PRO A 349 2.18 -4.21 -18.09
CA PRO A 349 1.99 -2.83 -17.64
C PRO A 349 2.20 -1.80 -18.76
N LEU A 350 1.61 -0.61 -18.64
CA LEU A 350 1.82 0.51 -19.57
C LEU A 350 2.93 1.44 -19.06
N LEU A 351 3.69 2.06 -19.96
CA LEU A 351 4.67 3.08 -19.58
C LEU A 351 4.05 4.47 -19.48
N ALA A 352 4.57 5.34 -18.62
CA ALA A 352 4.29 6.77 -18.71
C ALA A 352 4.92 7.38 -19.99
N ASP A 353 4.68 8.67 -20.26
CA ASP A 353 5.28 9.36 -21.40
C ASP A 353 6.81 9.38 -21.34
N LEU A 354 7.47 9.40 -22.51
CA LEU A 354 8.93 9.21 -22.61
C LEU A 354 9.72 10.27 -21.86
N TRP A 355 9.29 11.52 -21.96
CA TRP A 355 9.83 12.60 -21.16
C TRP A 355 9.65 12.27 -19.67
N ALA A 356 8.46 11.88 -19.20
CA ALA A 356 8.22 11.55 -17.80
C ALA A 356 9.07 10.36 -17.30
N LEU A 357 9.37 9.37 -18.15
CA LEU A 357 10.28 8.26 -17.80
C LEU A 357 11.68 8.76 -17.44
N ARG A 358 12.19 9.73 -18.20
CA ARG A 358 13.56 10.25 -18.10
C ARG A 358 13.76 11.26 -16.97
N SER A 359 12.69 11.74 -16.35
CA SER A 359 12.73 12.85 -15.37
C SER A 359 12.98 12.36 -13.94
N GLN A 360 13.52 11.16 -13.78
CA GLN A 360 13.82 10.63 -12.45
C GLN A 360 15.07 11.30 -11.89
N ILE A 361 15.04 11.60 -10.59
CA ILE A 361 16.22 11.93 -9.80
C ILE A 361 16.33 10.84 -8.73
N LYS A 362 17.43 10.09 -8.77
CA LYS A 362 17.71 9.08 -7.76
C LYS A 362 18.62 9.68 -6.70
N VAL A 363 18.23 9.54 -5.44
CA VAL A 363 19.03 9.99 -4.31
C VAL A 363 19.98 8.88 -3.90
N SER A 364 21.26 9.24 -3.79
CA SER A 364 22.28 8.27 -3.40
C SER A 364 22.09 7.86 -1.93
N HIS A 365 22.36 6.59 -1.65
CA HIS A 365 22.40 6.05 -0.30
C HIS A 365 23.35 4.86 -0.24
N GLU A 366 23.95 4.64 0.92
CA GLU A 366 24.78 3.47 1.19
C GLU A 366 23.89 2.22 1.32
N ASN A 367 24.34 1.07 0.83
CA ASN A 367 23.65 -0.23 0.98
C ASN A 367 22.38 -0.44 0.14
N ALA A 368 22.35 0.04 -1.11
CA ALA A 368 21.26 -0.29 -2.05
C ALA A 368 21.08 -1.81 -2.22
N ILE A 369 19.84 -2.31 -2.12
CA ILE A 369 19.53 -3.74 -2.31
C ILE A 369 20.05 -4.25 -3.67
N SER A 370 19.99 -3.38 -4.68
CA SER A 370 20.44 -3.68 -6.05
C SER A 370 21.95 -3.86 -6.20
N SER A 371 22.77 -3.39 -5.26
CA SER A 371 24.23 -3.55 -5.30
C SER A 371 24.70 -4.85 -4.65
N LYS A 372 23.82 -5.60 -3.97
CA LYS A 372 24.18 -6.89 -3.35
C LYS A 372 24.56 -7.94 -4.40
N LYS A 373 25.60 -8.72 -4.11
CA LYS A 373 26.04 -9.85 -4.96
C LYS A 373 24.88 -10.83 -5.17
N GLY A 374 24.67 -11.28 -6.40
CA GLY A 374 23.61 -12.23 -6.75
C GLY A 374 22.22 -11.62 -6.99
N HIS A 375 22.04 -10.29 -6.82
CA HIS A 375 20.75 -9.63 -7.01
C HIS A 375 20.11 -9.90 -8.39
N MET A 376 20.91 -9.84 -9.47
CA MET A 376 20.41 -10.15 -10.84
C MET A 376 20.06 -11.63 -11.03
N SER A 377 20.86 -12.54 -10.47
CA SER A 377 20.57 -13.98 -10.53
C SER A 377 19.28 -14.32 -9.79
N SER A 378 19.09 -13.74 -8.60
CA SER A 378 17.83 -13.85 -7.84
C SER A 378 16.63 -13.35 -8.67
N ARG A 379 16.76 -12.21 -9.37
CA ARG A 379 15.69 -11.72 -10.28
C ARG A 379 15.42 -12.65 -11.44
N SER A 380 16.43 -13.26 -12.05
CA SER A 380 16.23 -14.27 -13.09
C SER A 380 15.49 -15.50 -12.55
N ASN A 381 15.80 -15.97 -11.35
CA ASN A 381 15.06 -17.06 -10.71
C ASN A 381 13.58 -16.69 -10.47
N CYS A 382 13.31 -15.43 -10.11
CA CYS A 382 11.94 -14.93 -9.96
C CYS A 382 11.20 -14.94 -11.30
N VAL A 383 11.80 -14.43 -12.38
CA VAL A 383 11.18 -14.49 -13.72
C VAL A 383 10.95 -15.94 -14.13
N GLU A 384 11.93 -16.82 -13.92
CA GLU A 384 11.81 -18.22 -14.28
C GLU A 384 10.63 -18.89 -13.55
N CYS A 385 10.56 -18.71 -12.24
CA CYS A 385 9.56 -19.39 -11.43
C CYS A 385 8.18 -18.74 -11.54
N PHE A 386 8.08 -17.42 -11.37
CA PHE A 386 6.80 -16.72 -11.23
C PHE A 386 6.00 -16.77 -12.53
N THR A 387 6.65 -16.72 -13.69
CA THR A 387 5.97 -16.84 -14.99
C THR A 387 5.35 -18.23 -15.19
N ARG A 388 5.96 -19.30 -14.66
CA ARG A 388 5.34 -20.63 -14.65
C ARG A 388 4.17 -20.67 -13.67
N VAL A 389 4.39 -20.25 -12.42
CA VAL A 389 3.38 -20.32 -11.35
C VAL A 389 2.11 -19.53 -11.69
N LEU A 390 2.27 -18.38 -12.35
CA LEU A 390 1.17 -17.51 -12.78
C LEU A 390 0.61 -17.86 -14.18
N ASP A 391 1.01 -18.99 -14.74
CA ASP A 391 0.53 -19.49 -16.04
C ASP A 391 0.77 -18.52 -17.22
N LEU A 392 1.87 -17.76 -17.17
CA LEU A 392 2.24 -16.77 -18.18
C LEU A 392 3.07 -17.34 -19.35
N ARG A 393 3.22 -18.66 -19.40
CA ARG A 393 3.91 -19.39 -20.47
C ARG A 393 2.99 -20.27 -21.31
N SER A 394 1.73 -20.44 -20.90
CA SER A 394 0.73 -21.16 -21.68
C SER A 394 0.33 -20.36 -22.92
N LYS A 395 -0.32 -21.00 -23.90
CA LYS A 395 -0.76 -20.31 -25.12
C LYS A 395 -1.78 -19.21 -24.81
N GLU A 396 -2.65 -19.46 -23.85
CA GLU A 396 -3.75 -18.58 -23.48
C GLU A 396 -3.31 -17.48 -22.50
N GLY A 397 -2.31 -17.75 -21.66
CA GLY A 397 -1.80 -16.81 -20.65
C GLY A 397 -0.49 -16.12 -21.03
N HIS A 398 0.09 -16.41 -22.19
CA HIS A 398 1.43 -15.96 -22.58
C HIS A 398 1.62 -14.46 -22.34
N ILE A 399 2.65 -14.09 -21.57
CA ILE A 399 2.97 -12.68 -21.33
C ILE A 399 3.38 -11.99 -22.64
N GLN A 400 2.76 -10.86 -22.93
CA GLN A 400 3.01 -10.12 -24.15
C GLN A 400 4.32 -9.32 -24.04
N LEU A 401 4.79 -8.80 -25.17
CA LEU A 401 5.85 -7.79 -25.22
C LEU A 401 5.25 -6.49 -25.74
N SER A 402 5.57 -5.37 -25.10
CA SER A 402 5.24 -4.05 -25.62
C SER A 402 6.49 -3.34 -26.14
N PRO A 403 6.38 -2.56 -27.23
CA PRO A 403 7.48 -1.73 -27.72
C PRO A 403 7.92 -0.70 -26.67
N LEU A 404 9.22 -0.56 -26.43
CA LEU A 404 9.77 0.51 -25.58
C LEU A 404 9.76 1.86 -26.33
N LEU A 405 9.85 1.85 -27.66
CA LEU A 405 9.81 3.02 -28.55
C LEU A 405 10.76 4.17 -28.15
N GLU A 406 11.94 3.85 -27.60
CA GLU A 406 13.00 4.85 -27.40
C GLU A 406 13.70 5.16 -28.74
N SER A 407 13.00 5.72 -29.72
CA SER A 407 13.72 6.34 -30.84
C SER A 407 14.37 7.63 -30.33
N LYS A 408 15.66 7.85 -30.62
CA LYS A 408 16.41 9.09 -30.25
C LYS A 408 15.77 10.40 -30.79
N LYS A 409 14.71 10.29 -31.58
CA LYS A 409 13.95 11.40 -32.20
C LYS A 409 12.61 11.67 -31.51
N GLN A 410 12.11 10.79 -30.65
CA GLN A 410 10.85 10.98 -29.93
C GLN A 410 11.13 11.43 -28.48
N ILE A 411 10.46 12.50 -28.08
CA ILE A 411 10.42 13.03 -26.69
C ILE A 411 9.06 12.70 -26.05
N PHE A 412 8.04 12.46 -26.88
CA PHE A 412 6.65 12.22 -26.49
C PHE A 412 6.18 10.87 -27.05
N ARG A 413 5.28 10.20 -26.31
CA ARG A 413 4.69 8.88 -26.58
C ARG A 413 5.63 7.69 -26.34
N VAL A 414 5.15 6.71 -25.56
CA VAL A 414 5.81 5.41 -25.29
C VAL A 414 4.77 4.30 -25.28
N GLY A 415 5.17 3.11 -25.76
CA GLY A 415 4.37 1.90 -25.64
C GLY A 415 3.35 1.72 -26.75
N GLU A 416 2.44 0.75 -26.54
CA GLU A 416 1.28 0.44 -27.39
C GLU A 416 0.70 1.73 -27.99
N LYS A 417 0.55 1.79 -29.33
CA LYS A 417 -0.16 2.89 -30.00
C LYS A 417 -1.47 3.04 -29.23
N SER A 418 -1.71 4.20 -28.61
CA SER A 418 -3.06 4.53 -28.13
C SER A 418 -4.02 4.15 -29.26
N GLY A 419 -4.92 3.20 -29.01
CA GLY A 419 -5.73 2.58 -30.06
C GLY A 419 -6.54 3.65 -30.79
N ASN A 420 -6.05 4.08 -31.95
CA ASN A 420 -6.53 5.30 -32.61
C ASN A 420 -6.56 6.55 -31.70
N SER A 421 -6.64 7.73 -32.31
CA SER A 421 -7.10 8.93 -31.61
C SER A 421 -8.58 8.85 -31.18
N ASN A 422 -9.20 7.68 -31.27
CA ASN A 422 -10.61 7.42 -31.00
C ASN A 422 -10.80 6.55 -29.74
N ASP A 423 -9.74 6.03 -29.10
CA ASP A 423 -9.83 5.48 -27.73
C ASP A 423 -9.93 6.58 -26.65
N PHE A 424 -10.12 7.85 -27.04
CA PHE A 424 -10.70 8.85 -26.15
C PHE A 424 -12.18 8.55 -25.81
N ASP A 425 -12.79 7.54 -26.46
CA ASP A 425 -14.22 7.18 -26.32
C ASP A 425 -14.51 5.98 -25.40
N ALA A 426 -13.60 5.59 -24.50
CA ALA A 426 -13.91 4.60 -23.46
C ALA A 426 -14.20 5.28 -22.11
N ALA A 427 -15.46 5.71 -21.99
CA ALA A 427 -16.07 6.45 -20.88
C ALA A 427 -15.65 7.92 -20.82
N GLU A 428 -16.66 8.77 -20.91
CA GLU A 428 -16.77 10.22 -20.66
C GLU A 428 -16.10 10.64 -19.33
N ALA A 429 -14.79 10.44 -19.21
CA ALA A 429 -14.00 10.95 -18.10
C ALA A 429 -13.86 12.44 -18.37
N THR A 430 -14.67 13.24 -17.68
CA THR A 430 -14.53 14.69 -17.66
C THR A 430 -13.05 15.02 -17.45
N ILE A 431 -12.43 15.63 -18.46
CA ILE A 431 -11.05 16.09 -18.36
C ILE A 431 -11.05 17.16 -17.27
N ILE A 432 -10.39 16.87 -16.15
CA ILE A 432 -10.26 17.81 -15.04
C ILE A 432 -9.33 18.95 -15.46
N LYS A 433 -9.46 20.10 -14.79
CA LYS A 433 -8.63 21.28 -15.09
C LYS A 433 -7.14 20.95 -15.09
N ARG A 434 -6.63 20.25 -14.06
CA ARG A 434 -5.21 19.85 -13.95
C ARG A 434 -4.71 19.06 -15.17
N GLU A 435 -5.56 18.19 -15.69
CA GLU A 435 -5.25 17.42 -16.88
C GLU A 435 -5.28 18.25 -18.15
N SER A 436 -6.28 19.12 -18.31
CA SER A 436 -6.33 20.08 -19.41
C SER A 436 -5.09 20.97 -19.44
N ASP A 437 -4.66 21.46 -18.27
CA ASP A 437 -3.49 22.32 -18.10
C ASP A 437 -2.20 21.57 -18.46
N LEU A 438 -2.04 20.31 -18.02
CA LEU A 438 -0.92 19.48 -18.43
C LEU A 438 -0.93 19.21 -19.94
N ILE A 439 -2.09 18.90 -20.53
CA ILE A 439 -2.22 18.70 -21.99
C ILE A 439 -1.81 19.98 -22.74
N ALA A 440 -2.20 21.16 -22.25
CA ALA A 440 -1.80 22.43 -22.84
C ALA A 440 -0.27 22.62 -22.77
N ARG A 441 0.36 22.36 -21.61
CA ARG A 441 1.83 22.40 -21.47
C ARG A 441 2.52 21.43 -22.44
N LEU A 442 2.06 20.17 -22.49
CA LEU A 442 2.59 19.16 -23.40
C LEU A 442 2.49 19.57 -24.87
N LYS A 443 1.38 20.20 -25.29
CA LYS A 443 1.21 20.71 -26.66
C LYS A 443 2.23 21.79 -27.01
N GLU A 444 2.61 22.64 -26.04
CA GLU A 444 3.66 23.63 -26.25
C GLU A 444 5.05 22.97 -26.27
N TRP A 445 5.32 22.04 -25.35
CA TRP A 445 6.61 21.34 -25.30
C TRP A 445 6.88 20.49 -26.54
N VAL A 446 5.85 19.95 -27.19
CA VAL A 446 5.99 19.21 -28.45
C VAL A 446 6.45 20.10 -29.61
N LYS A 447 6.14 21.40 -29.57
CA LYS A 447 6.54 22.37 -30.59
C LYS A 447 7.95 22.92 -30.35
N MET A 448 8.45 22.84 -29.12
CA MET A 448 9.78 23.30 -28.75
C MET A 448 10.86 22.53 -29.50
N ASP A 449 11.94 23.22 -29.85
CA ASP A 449 13.14 22.53 -30.29
C ASP A 449 13.82 21.79 -29.12
N LYS A 450 14.86 20.99 -29.42
CA LYS A 450 15.56 20.21 -28.40
C LYS A 450 16.25 21.06 -27.32
N SER A 451 16.73 22.26 -27.68
CA SER A 451 17.42 23.18 -26.77
C SER A 451 16.41 23.84 -25.82
N GLU A 452 15.30 24.33 -26.37
CA GLU A 452 14.20 24.94 -25.63
C GLU A 452 13.59 23.95 -24.64
N PHE A 453 13.25 22.74 -25.11
CA PHE A 453 12.72 21.70 -24.22
C PHE A 453 13.73 21.32 -23.13
N ARG A 454 15.03 21.26 -23.47
CA ARG A 454 16.07 20.96 -22.47
C ARG A 454 16.18 22.04 -21.40
N LYS A 455 15.96 23.31 -21.75
CA LYS A 455 15.92 24.40 -20.76
C LYS A 455 14.74 24.20 -19.80
N HIS A 456 13.55 23.99 -20.33
CA HIS A 456 12.36 23.77 -19.51
C HIS A 456 12.47 22.51 -18.63
N TRP A 457 13.03 21.45 -19.19
CA TRP A 457 13.36 20.24 -18.47
C TRP A 457 14.32 20.46 -17.29
N ASN A 458 15.38 21.25 -17.51
CA ASN A 458 16.33 21.59 -16.46
C ASN A 458 15.71 22.45 -15.37
N GLU A 459 14.76 23.34 -15.70
CA GLU A 459 13.98 24.11 -14.73
C GLU A 459 13.17 23.17 -13.84
N MET A 460 12.40 22.24 -14.43
CA MET A 460 11.64 21.23 -13.66
C MET A 460 12.53 20.39 -12.75
N LEU A 461 13.69 19.93 -13.24
CA LEU A 461 14.63 19.17 -12.40
C LEU A 461 15.32 20.05 -11.35
N GLY A 462 15.50 21.34 -11.62
CA GLY A 462 16.07 22.31 -10.68
C GLY A 462 15.20 22.49 -9.45
N GLU A 463 13.88 22.57 -9.63
CA GLU A 463 12.91 22.61 -8.52
C GLU A 463 13.05 21.36 -7.62
N VAL A 464 13.12 20.17 -8.22
CA VAL A 464 13.31 18.93 -7.46
C VAL A 464 14.67 18.90 -6.75
N ARG A 465 15.75 19.35 -7.41
CA ARG A 465 17.09 19.39 -6.81
C ARG A 465 17.19 20.35 -5.64
N SER A 466 16.47 21.46 -5.67
CA SER A 466 16.46 22.43 -4.56
C SER A 466 15.97 21.80 -3.24
N VAL A 467 15.03 20.84 -3.31
CA VAL A 467 14.57 20.06 -2.16
C VAL A 467 15.67 19.13 -1.64
N LEU A 468 16.49 18.57 -2.53
CA LEU A 468 17.58 17.68 -2.14
C LEU A 468 18.74 18.45 -1.51
N GLU A 469 19.06 19.63 -2.04
CA GLU A 469 20.06 20.55 -1.49
C GLU A 469 19.68 21.01 -0.08
N SER A 470 18.40 21.28 0.18
CA SER A 470 17.94 21.66 1.53
C SER A 470 18.06 20.54 2.58
N HIS A 471 18.32 19.30 2.14
CA HIS A 471 18.53 18.13 2.99
C HIS A 471 19.98 17.62 2.97
N ASP A 472 20.91 18.36 2.35
CA ASP A 472 22.31 17.97 2.16
C ASP A 472 22.48 16.61 1.43
N LEU A 473 21.59 16.32 0.48
CA LEU A 473 21.58 15.05 -0.25
C LEU A 473 22.25 15.16 -1.63
N HIS A 474 23.13 14.21 -1.92
CA HIS A 474 23.76 14.09 -3.24
C HIS A 474 22.93 13.22 -4.19
N VAL A 475 22.93 13.61 -5.47
CA VAL A 475 22.24 12.92 -6.57
C VAL A 475 23.24 12.24 -7.50
N ASP A 476 22.84 11.10 -8.06
CA ASP A 476 23.53 10.38 -9.15
C ASP A 476 22.92 10.75 -10.51
#